data_AF-A0A317V4V2-F1
#
_entry.id   AF-A0A317V4V2-F1
#
_cell.length_a   1.000
_cell.length_b   1.000
_cell.length_c   1.000
_cell.angle_alpha   90.00
_cell.angle_beta   90.00
_cell.angle_gamma   90.00
#
_symmetry.space_group_name_H-M   'P 1'
#
loop_
_entity.id
_entity.type
_entity.pdbx_description
1 polymer ?
#
loop_
_entity_poly.entity_id
_entity_poly.type
_entity_poly.pdbx_seq_one_letter_code
_entity_poly.pdbx_strand_id
1 'polypeptide(L)'
;MNIPSPPFHPLQFIPPTQEPTILTHPITHLLITAHEPLPRGGNHWCIYLSTTTPTTSIQIDMTPSYTVPGTTNPTGSKGIMIISTQPYTTPPRATKAFRIDIHPGYKVKDLVDLLTSEGRHQYEFTSEGEGCRFWVDQVVELIAEKGWVVDDKQVGDAREGILIKWPAGGRYGLVVGRYYD
;
A
#
# COMPACT_ATOMS: atom_id res chain seq x y z
N MET A 1 0.78 36.12 14.36
CA MET A 1 1.68 35.03 14.78
C MET A 1 1.53 33.91 13.77
N ASN A 2 2.56 33.63 12.97
CA ASN A 2 2.58 32.42 12.13
C ASN A 2 3.02 31.27 13.02
N ILE A 3 2.07 30.45 13.46
CA ILE A 3 2.39 29.18 14.10
C ILE A 3 2.96 28.28 12.99
N PRO A 4 4.20 27.77 13.12
CA PRO A 4 4.72 26.81 12.16
C PRO A 4 3.77 25.61 12.10
N SER A 5 3.40 25.19 10.90
CA SER A 5 2.67 23.92 10.77
C SER A 5 3.53 22.79 11.32
N PRO A 6 2.94 21.82 12.04
CA PRO A 6 3.70 20.67 12.52
C PRO A 6 4.35 19.94 11.34
N PRO A 7 5.53 19.32 11.54
CA PRO A 7 6.19 18.57 10.49
C PRO A 7 5.27 17.46 9.96
N PHE A 8 5.29 17.27 8.65
CA PHE A 8 4.52 16.21 8.01
C PHE A 8 5.17 14.85 8.29
N HIS A 9 4.37 13.89 8.79
CA HIS A 9 4.81 12.53 9.07
C HIS A 9 4.18 11.57 8.04
N PRO A 10 4.92 11.15 7.00
CA PRO A 10 4.41 10.31 5.93
C PRO A 10 4.21 8.84 6.31
N LEU A 11 4.66 8.41 7.49
CA LEU A 11 4.52 7.05 8.00
C LEU A 11 3.76 7.09 9.32
N GLN A 12 2.68 6.30 9.42
CA GLN A 12 1.83 6.27 10.60
C GLN A 12 1.40 4.84 10.94
N PHE A 13 1.51 4.47 12.22
CA PHE A 13 0.94 3.24 12.75
C PHE A 13 -0.40 3.53 13.42
N ILE A 14 -1.41 2.69 13.15
CA ILE A 14 -2.74 2.83 13.75
C ILE A 14 -3.14 1.51 14.44
N PRO A 15 -3.32 1.53 15.78
CA PRO A 15 -2.95 2.61 16.70
C PRO A 15 -1.42 2.76 16.84
N PRO A 16 -0.87 3.95 17.15
CA PRO A 16 0.58 4.15 17.29
C PRO A 16 1.23 3.25 18.34
N THR A 17 0.50 2.95 19.42
CA THR A 17 0.97 2.08 20.51
C THR A 17 1.20 0.63 20.08
N GLN A 18 0.65 0.20 18.93
CA GLN A 18 0.85 -1.15 18.40
C GLN A 18 2.08 -1.28 17.50
N GLU A 19 2.78 -0.18 17.16
CA GLU A 19 3.96 -0.21 16.29
C GLU A 19 4.98 -1.30 16.69
N PRO A 20 5.45 -1.39 17.96
CA PRO A 20 6.44 -2.40 18.33
C PRO A 20 5.94 -3.83 18.09
N THR A 21 4.64 -4.08 18.31
CA THR A 21 4.03 -5.40 18.10
C THR A 21 3.85 -5.69 16.61
N ILE A 22 3.33 -4.74 15.83
CA ILE A 22 3.11 -4.87 14.38
C ILE A 22 4.41 -5.28 13.69
N LEU A 23 5.50 -4.58 13.98
CA LEU A 23 6.81 -4.79 13.36
C LEU A 23 7.39 -6.19 13.58
N THR A 24 7.01 -6.89 14.66
CA THR A 24 7.55 -8.22 14.98
C THR A 24 6.90 -9.37 14.21
N HIS A 25 5.74 -9.15 13.58
CA HIS A 25 5.00 -10.23 12.93
C HIS A 25 5.75 -10.78 11.72
N PRO A 26 5.88 -12.11 11.58
CA PRO A 26 6.40 -12.71 10.36
C PRO A 26 5.40 -12.56 9.22
N ILE A 27 5.90 -12.34 8.00
CA ILE A 27 5.09 -12.28 6.79
C ILE A 27 5.08 -13.68 6.16
N THR A 28 3.90 -14.19 5.82
CA THR A 28 3.76 -15.45 5.08
C THR A 28 3.43 -15.20 3.61
N HIS A 29 2.53 -14.26 3.35
CA HIS A 29 2.14 -13.85 2.01
C HIS A 29 1.49 -12.46 2.07
N LEU A 30 1.41 -11.81 0.92
CA LEU A 30 0.67 -10.59 0.69
C LEU A 30 -0.65 -10.92 0.00
N LEU A 31 -1.67 -10.11 0.28
CA LEU A 31 -2.89 -10.00 -0.51
C LEU A 31 -2.96 -8.61 -1.12
N ILE A 32 -2.72 -8.53 -2.42
CA ILE A 32 -2.84 -7.32 -3.22
C ILE A 32 -4.32 -7.15 -3.57
N THR A 33 -4.99 -6.19 -2.94
CA THR A 33 -6.44 -6.20 -2.81
C THR A 33 -7.08 -4.95 -3.40
N ALA A 34 -8.05 -5.17 -4.29
CA ALA A 34 -8.98 -4.16 -4.76
C ALA A 34 -10.19 -4.09 -3.82
N HIS A 35 -10.51 -2.89 -3.35
CA HIS A 35 -11.74 -2.63 -2.59
C HIS A 35 -12.92 -2.33 -3.52
N GLU A 36 -14.04 -1.88 -2.95
CA GLU A 36 -15.21 -1.42 -3.70
C GLU A 36 -14.85 -0.34 -4.74
N PRO A 37 -15.61 -0.22 -5.84
CA PRO A 37 -15.36 0.80 -6.85
C PRO A 37 -15.42 2.22 -6.27
N LEU A 38 -14.50 3.07 -6.69
CA LEU A 38 -14.52 4.49 -6.33
C LEU A 38 -15.53 5.26 -7.21
N PRO A 39 -16.10 6.39 -6.74
CA PRO A 39 -17.09 7.17 -7.49
C PRO A 39 -16.61 7.60 -8.89
N ARG A 40 -15.31 7.84 -9.06
CA ARG A 40 -14.69 8.25 -10.33
C ARG A 40 -14.19 7.08 -11.17
N GLY A 41 -14.45 5.84 -10.73
CA GLY A 41 -14.04 4.61 -11.38
C GLY A 41 -12.76 4.01 -10.79
N GLY A 42 -12.48 2.75 -11.18
CA GLY A 42 -11.43 1.96 -10.57
C GLY A 42 -11.77 1.54 -9.15
N ASN A 43 -10.76 1.12 -8.40
CA ASN A 43 -10.88 0.66 -7.01
C ASN A 43 -9.79 1.34 -6.19
N HIS A 44 -10.00 1.46 -4.88
CA HIS A 44 -8.90 1.66 -3.95
C HIS A 44 -8.11 0.35 -3.82
N TRP A 45 -6.78 0.44 -3.79
CA TRP A 45 -5.92 -0.73 -3.69
C TRP A 45 -5.03 -0.63 -2.46
N CYS A 46 -4.99 -1.71 -1.69
CA CYS A 46 -4.16 -1.84 -0.49
C CYS A 46 -3.42 -3.18 -0.49
N ILE A 47 -2.42 -3.27 0.39
CA ILE A 47 -1.67 -4.50 0.63
C ILE A 47 -2.04 -5.01 2.02
N TYR A 48 -2.44 -6.28 2.11
CA TYR A 48 -2.64 -6.96 3.38
C TYR A 48 -1.56 -8.01 3.58
N LEU A 49 -0.84 -7.94 4.69
CA LEU A 49 0.15 -8.91 5.09
C LEU A 49 -0.52 -9.95 5.97
N SER A 50 -0.53 -11.19 5.49
CA SER A 50 -0.96 -12.31 6.29
C SER A 50 0.17 -12.74 7.21
N THR A 51 -0.12 -12.69 8.51
CA THR A 51 0.82 -13.09 9.56
C THR A 51 0.56 -14.54 9.98
N THR A 52 1.41 -15.11 10.84
CA THR A 52 1.16 -16.43 11.43
C THR A 52 -0.06 -16.48 12.35
N THR A 53 -0.65 -15.33 12.68
CA THR A 53 -1.89 -15.24 13.46
C THR A 53 -3.10 -15.48 12.54
N PRO A 54 -3.92 -16.51 12.78
CA PRO A 54 -4.89 -17.00 11.78
C PRO A 54 -6.14 -16.13 11.60
N THR A 55 -6.30 -15.06 12.37
CA THR A 55 -7.53 -14.23 12.39
C THR A 55 -7.28 -12.76 12.07
N THR A 56 -6.04 -12.33 11.91
CA THR A 56 -5.69 -10.93 11.69
C THR A 56 -4.75 -10.76 10.50
N SER A 57 -4.69 -9.55 9.97
CA SER A 57 -3.71 -9.12 8.98
C SER A 57 -3.14 -7.77 9.36
N ILE A 58 -2.00 -7.42 8.77
CA ILE A 58 -1.47 -6.06 8.81
C ILE A 58 -1.78 -5.41 7.48
N GLN A 59 -2.55 -4.33 7.47
CA GLN A 59 -2.78 -3.54 6.26
C GLN A 59 -1.68 -2.49 6.12
N ILE A 60 -1.10 -2.40 4.92
CA ILE A 60 -0.32 -1.25 4.47
C ILE A 60 -1.15 -0.53 3.41
N ASP A 61 -1.54 0.71 3.73
CA ASP A 61 -2.36 1.55 2.89
C ASP A 61 -1.67 2.88 2.61
N MET A 62 -1.51 3.22 1.34
CA MET A 62 -1.02 4.53 0.93
C MET A 62 -2.23 5.40 0.62
N THR A 63 -2.42 6.46 1.40
CA THR A 63 -3.60 7.32 1.32
C THR A 63 -3.21 8.78 1.09
N PRO A 64 -3.95 9.55 0.27
CA PRO A 64 -3.72 10.98 0.13
C PRO A 64 -4.01 11.74 1.42
N SER A 65 -3.15 12.69 1.80
CA SER A 65 -3.39 13.56 2.95
C SER A 65 -4.48 14.60 2.69
N TYR A 66 -4.73 14.96 1.43
CA TYR A 66 -5.62 16.04 0.95
C TYR A 66 -5.35 17.45 1.53
N THR A 67 -4.42 17.57 2.47
CA THR A 67 -4.22 18.76 3.31
C THR A 67 -2.78 19.25 3.25
N VAL A 68 -1.84 18.38 2.89
CA VAL A 68 -0.44 18.75 2.69
C VAL A 68 -0.15 18.74 1.19
N PRO A 69 0.06 19.92 0.56
CA PRO A 69 0.36 20.00 -0.86
C PRO A 69 1.58 19.17 -1.24
N GLY A 70 1.55 18.57 -2.43
CA GLY A 70 2.73 17.91 -3.00
C GLY A 70 3.87 18.90 -3.21
N THR A 71 5.10 18.44 -3.00
CA THR A 71 6.33 19.15 -3.33
C THR A 71 6.59 19.12 -4.84
N THR A 72 6.42 17.96 -5.48
CA THR A 72 6.66 17.79 -6.93
C THR A 72 5.39 17.98 -7.77
N ASN A 73 4.22 17.82 -7.14
CA ASN A 73 2.91 18.11 -7.71
C ASN A 73 2.10 19.01 -6.75
N PRO A 74 2.26 20.35 -6.84
CA PRO A 74 1.58 21.29 -5.94
C PRO A 74 0.04 21.27 -6.03
N THR A 75 -0.53 20.74 -7.12
CA THR A 75 -1.98 20.57 -7.26
C THR A 75 -2.51 19.31 -6.59
N GLY A 76 -1.63 18.36 -6.31
CA GLY A 76 -1.90 17.13 -5.58
C GLY A 76 -1.66 17.26 -4.09
N SER A 77 -1.53 16.12 -3.42
CA SER A 77 -1.21 16.07 -2.01
C SER A 77 -0.20 14.99 -1.68
N LYS A 78 0.58 15.18 -0.61
CA LYS A 78 1.46 14.13 -0.09
C LYS A 78 0.63 12.94 0.39
N GLY A 79 1.18 11.75 0.21
CA GLY A 79 0.65 10.49 0.69
C GLY A 79 1.08 10.19 2.12
N ILE A 80 0.24 9.45 2.83
CA ILE A 80 0.50 8.90 4.16
C ILE A 80 0.46 7.38 4.02
N MET A 81 1.58 6.73 4.29
CA MET A 81 1.68 5.28 4.45
C MET A 81 1.18 4.90 5.85
N ILE A 82 -0.03 4.36 5.88
CA ILE A 82 -0.70 3.90 7.10
C ILE A 82 -0.48 2.40 7.25
N ILE A 83 -0.01 1.99 8.43
CA ILE A 83 0.18 0.59 8.80
C ILE A 83 -0.73 0.28 9.98
N SER A 84 -1.61 -0.70 9.83
CA SER A 84 -2.62 -0.99 10.85
C SER A 84 -2.93 -2.47 10.99
N THR A 85 -3.25 -2.90 12.22
CA THR A 85 -3.76 -4.25 12.48
C THR A 85 -5.24 -4.31 12.11
N GLN A 86 -5.61 -5.34 11.34
CA GLN A 86 -6.98 -5.58 10.92
C GLN A 86 -7.52 -6.87 11.55
N PRO A 87 -8.77 -6.89 12.02
CA PRO A 87 -9.38 -8.04 12.70
C PRO A 87 -9.86 -9.14 11.74
N TYR A 88 -9.25 -9.22 10.55
CA TYR A 88 -9.58 -10.17 9.50
C TYR A 88 -8.34 -10.47 8.66
N THR A 89 -8.28 -11.65 8.06
CA THR A 89 -7.21 -12.04 7.12
C THR A 89 -7.50 -11.60 5.69
N THR A 90 -8.77 -11.57 5.30
CA THR A 90 -9.25 -11.04 4.01
C THR A 90 -10.25 -9.93 4.28
N PRO A 91 -10.11 -8.75 3.65
CA PRO A 91 -11.00 -7.63 3.92
C PRO A 91 -12.44 -7.92 3.46
N PRO A 92 -13.46 -7.61 4.28
CA PRO A 92 -14.85 -7.92 3.97
C PRO A 92 -15.39 -7.18 2.73
N ARG A 93 -14.72 -6.09 2.34
CA ARG A 93 -15.04 -5.26 1.16
C ARG A 93 -14.06 -5.47 0.00
N ALA A 94 -13.35 -6.59 -0.01
CA ALA A 94 -12.56 -7.00 -1.17
C ALA A 94 -13.49 -7.28 -2.35
N THR A 95 -13.23 -6.65 -3.48
CA THR A 95 -13.82 -7.07 -4.77
C THR A 95 -12.92 -8.06 -5.49
N LYS A 96 -11.61 -7.98 -5.26
CA LYS A 96 -10.60 -8.91 -5.78
C LYS A 96 -9.36 -8.90 -4.89
N ALA A 97 -8.74 -10.05 -4.69
CA ALA A 97 -7.44 -10.15 -4.04
C ALA A 97 -6.53 -11.10 -4.82
N PHE A 98 -5.25 -10.76 -4.91
CA PHE A 98 -4.19 -11.57 -5.50
C PHE A 98 -3.18 -11.93 -4.43
N ARG A 99 -2.87 -13.22 -4.31
CA ARG A 99 -1.90 -13.74 -3.34
C ARG A 99 -0.49 -13.66 -3.93
N ILE A 100 0.46 -13.18 -3.14
CA ILE A 100 1.90 -13.26 -3.42
C ILE A 100 2.60 -13.90 -2.21
N ASP A 101 3.11 -15.10 -2.39
CA ASP A 101 3.84 -15.86 -1.38
C ASP A 101 5.25 -15.29 -1.18
N ILE A 102 5.64 -15.16 0.09
CA ILE A 102 6.94 -14.59 0.49
C ILE A 102 7.80 -15.69 1.09
N HIS A 103 9.09 -15.66 0.78
CA HIS A 103 10.06 -16.56 1.41
C HIS A 103 10.04 -16.40 2.94
N PRO A 104 10.17 -17.50 3.71
CA PRO A 104 10.18 -17.42 5.16
C PRO A 104 11.37 -16.61 5.66
N GLY A 105 11.20 -15.92 6.79
CA GLY A 105 12.27 -15.17 7.45
C GLY A 105 12.02 -13.65 7.49
N TYR A 106 11.17 -13.13 6.61
CA TYR A 106 10.79 -11.72 6.61
C TYR A 106 9.71 -11.40 7.65
N LYS A 107 9.84 -10.23 8.27
CA LYS A 107 8.88 -9.62 9.18
C LYS A 107 8.30 -8.35 8.59
N VAL A 108 7.23 -7.85 9.20
CA VAL A 108 6.65 -6.54 8.86
C VAL A 108 7.70 -5.44 8.96
N LYS A 109 8.59 -5.49 9.97
CA LYS A 109 9.71 -4.54 10.08
C LYS A 109 10.56 -4.47 8.82
N ASP A 110 10.94 -5.62 8.26
CA ASP A 110 11.82 -5.67 7.10
C ASP A 110 11.13 -5.00 5.90
N LEU A 111 9.83 -5.23 5.70
CA LEU A 111 9.08 -4.59 4.63
C LEU A 111 8.99 -3.08 4.83
N VAL A 112 8.71 -2.62 6.05
CA VAL A 112 8.64 -1.19 6.35
C VAL A 112 10.01 -0.52 6.16
N ASP A 113 11.09 -1.15 6.60
CA ASP A 113 12.46 -0.67 6.39
C ASP A 113 12.80 -0.62 4.89
N LEU A 114 12.41 -1.63 4.11
CA LEU A 114 12.58 -1.63 2.65
C LEU A 114 11.82 -0.48 1.99
N LEU A 115 10.53 -0.32 2.31
CA LEU A 115 9.71 0.75 1.74
C LEU A 115 10.21 2.14 2.13
N THR A 116 10.75 2.30 3.35
CA THR A 116 11.28 3.59 3.79
C THR A 116 12.64 3.90 3.18
N SER A 117 13.55 2.93 3.15
CA SER A 117 14.88 3.10 2.53
C SER A 117 14.84 3.33 1.02
N GLU A 118 13.82 2.79 0.34
CA GLU A 118 13.58 2.99 -1.10
C GLU A 118 12.62 4.16 -1.39
N GLY A 119 12.38 5.04 -0.40
CA GLY A 119 11.60 6.27 -0.56
C GLY A 119 10.09 6.06 -0.83
N ARG A 120 9.56 4.84 -0.71
CA ARG A 120 8.17 4.52 -1.07
C ARG A 120 7.14 5.21 -0.17
N HIS A 121 7.52 5.58 1.05
CA HIS A 121 6.72 6.42 1.94
C HIS A 121 6.63 7.90 1.51
N GLN A 122 7.57 8.39 0.69
CA GLN A 122 7.61 9.78 0.20
C GLN A 122 6.83 9.92 -1.10
N TYR A 123 5.54 9.60 -1.07
CA TYR A 123 4.68 9.56 -2.26
C TYR A 123 3.75 10.77 -2.36
N GLU A 124 3.31 11.10 -3.57
CA GLU A 124 2.38 12.18 -3.89
C GLU A 124 1.28 11.67 -4.83
N PHE A 125 0.04 11.97 -4.44
CA PHE A 125 -1.17 11.71 -5.21
C PHE A 125 -1.46 12.85 -6.18
N THR A 126 -2.32 12.59 -7.17
CA THR A 126 -2.89 13.64 -8.02
C THR A 126 -3.85 14.54 -7.23
N SER A 127 -4.30 15.64 -7.85
CA SER A 127 -5.35 16.51 -7.28
C SER A 127 -6.63 15.77 -6.95
N GLU A 128 -6.87 14.65 -7.63
CA GLU A 128 -8.07 13.82 -7.48
C GLU A 128 -7.90 12.68 -6.47
N GLY A 129 -6.78 12.65 -5.74
CA GLY A 129 -6.48 11.59 -4.79
C GLY A 129 -6.17 10.24 -5.45
N GLU A 130 -5.85 10.24 -6.76
CA GLU A 130 -5.49 9.03 -7.49
C GLU A 130 -3.99 8.75 -7.41
N GLY A 131 -3.63 7.47 -7.39
CA GLY A 131 -2.23 7.05 -7.31
C GLY A 131 -2.00 5.76 -6.51
N CYS A 132 -2.97 5.29 -5.72
CA CYS A 132 -2.80 4.10 -4.88
C CYS A 132 -2.43 2.85 -5.71
N ARG A 133 -3.06 2.66 -6.87
CA ARG A 133 -2.76 1.56 -7.79
C ARG A 133 -1.32 1.55 -8.30
N PHE A 134 -0.83 2.73 -8.70
CA PHE A 134 0.55 2.88 -9.15
C PHE A 134 1.53 2.59 -8.00
N TRP A 135 1.24 3.11 -6.80
CA TRP A 135 2.06 2.84 -5.63
C TRP A 135 2.11 1.34 -5.28
N VAL A 136 0.96 0.65 -5.29
CA VAL A 136 0.89 -0.79 -5.03
C VAL A 136 1.66 -1.59 -6.09
N ASP A 137 1.50 -1.26 -7.38
CA ASP A 137 2.27 -1.90 -8.46
C ASP A 137 3.78 -1.77 -8.25
N GLN A 138 4.23 -0.58 -7.86
CA GLN A 138 5.63 -0.28 -7.57
C GLN A 138 6.17 -1.02 -6.33
N VAL A 139 5.34 -1.23 -5.31
CA VAL A 139 5.72 -2.07 -4.15
C VAL A 139 5.83 -3.53 -4.55
N VAL A 140 4.90 -4.04 -5.37
CA VAL A 140 4.92 -5.42 -5.88
C VAL A 140 6.15 -5.68 -6.74
N GLU A 141 6.51 -4.73 -7.61
CA GLU A 141 7.74 -4.78 -8.39
C GLU A 141 8.99 -4.79 -7.49
N LEU A 142 9.06 -3.87 -6.52
CA LEU A 142 10.21 -3.75 -5.62
C LEU A 142 10.47 -5.04 -4.82
N ILE A 143 9.44 -5.66 -4.24
CA ILE A 143 9.65 -6.89 -3.46
C ILE A 143 10.09 -8.07 -4.35
N ALA A 144 9.65 -8.10 -5.60
CA ALA A 144 10.09 -9.10 -6.58
C ALA A 144 11.55 -8.87 -6.98
N GLU A 145 11.95 -7.63 -7.26
CA GLU A 145 13.33 -7.25 -7.57
C GLU A 145 14.31 -7.57 -6.43
N LYS A 146 13.86 -7.46 -5.17
CA LYS A 146 14.66 -7.85 -4.00
C LYS A 146 14.69 -9.37 -3.76
N GLY A 147 13.98 -10.17 -4.56
CA GLY A 147 13.96 -11.63 -4.46
C GLY A 147 13.18 -12.17 -3.26
N TRP A 148 12.19 -11.43 -2.75
CA TRP A 148 11.41 -11.86 -1.58
C TRP A 148 10.31 -12.86 -1.94
N VAL A 149 9.89 -12.86 -3.21
CA VAL A 149 8.74 -13.60 -3.71
C VAL A 149 9.12 -15.03 -4.10
N VAL A 150 8.23 -15.98 -3.80
CA VAL A 150 8.43 -17.41 -4.10
C VAL A 150 8.09 -17.76 -5.56
N ASP A 151 7.09 -17.12 -6.15
CA ASP A 151 6.57 -17.40 -7.50
C ASP A 151 6.31 -16.11 -8.28
N ASP A 152 7.13 -15.86 -9.31
CA ASP A 152 7.01 -14.68 -10.19
C ASP A 152 5.67 -14.64 -10.95
N LYS A 153 5.01 -15.79 -11.14
CA LYS A 153 3.68 -15.80 -11.77
C LYS A 153 2.67 -15.06 -10.91
N GLN A 154 2.76 -15.16 -9.58
CA GLN A 154 1.87 -14.45 -8.67
C GLN A 154 2.06 -12.93 -8.75
N VAL A 155 3.31 -12.49 -8.93
CA VAL A 155 3.66 -11.08 -9.20
C VAL A 155 2.98 -10.63 -10.49
N GLY A 156 3.16 -11.37 -11.58
CA GLY A 156 2.56 -11.06 -12.88
C GLY A 156 1.02 -11.00 -12.82
N ASP A 157 0.38 -11.98 -12.19
CA ASP A 157 -1.08 -12.02 -12.01
C ASP A 157 -1.59 -10.82 -11.22
N ALA A 158 -0.89 -10.41 -10.15
CA ALA A 158 -1.26 -9.25 -9.34
C ALA A 158 -1.11 -7.94 -10.12
N ARG A 159 0.00 -7.74 -10.85
CA ARG A 159 0.25 -6.54 -11.64
C ARG A 159 -0.75 -6.40 -12.79
N GLU A 160 -1.06 -7.47 -13.52
CA GLU A 160 -2.14 -7.44 -14.52
C GLU A 160 -3.51 -7.19 -13.88
N GLY A 161 -3.74 -7.75 -12.70
CA GLY A 161 -4.96 -7.55 -11.91
C GLY A 161 -5.23 -6.09 -11.52
N ILE A 162 -4.17 -5.34 -11.21
CA ILE A 162 -4.23 -3.90 -10.87
C ILE A 162 -4.75 -3.04 -12.04
N LEU A 163 -4.56 -3.51 -13.26
CA LEU A 163 -4.99 -2.83 -14.49
C LEU A 163 -6.46 -3.06 -14.85
N ILE A 164 -7.26 -3.64 -13.94
CA ILE A 164 -8.67 -3.98 -14.14
C ILE A 164 -9.56 -3.29 -13.10
N LYS A 165 -10.73 -2.79 -13.53
CA LYS A 165 -11.81 -2.35 -12.63
C LYS A 165 -12.55 -3.57 -12.11
N TRP A 166 -12.51 -3.81 -10.80
CA TRP A 166 -13.23 -4.90 -10.18
C TRP A 166 -14.56 -4.42 -9.59
N PRO A 167 -15.66 -5.19 -9.70
CA PRO A 167 -15.79 -6.49 -10.37
C PRO A 167 -16.12 -6.38 -11.89
N ALA A 168 -16.21 -5.18 -12.45
CA ALA A 168 -16.73 -4.95 -13.81
C ALA A 168 -15.87 -5.52 -14.96
N GLY A 169 -14.57 -5.79 -14.73
CA GLY A 169 -13.67 -6.46 -15.68
C GLY A 169 -13.02 -5.57 -16.75
N GLY A 170 -13.35 -4.28 -16.82
CA GLY A 170 -12.78 -3.36 -17.82
C GLY A 170 -11.34 -2.92 -17.49
N ARG A 171 -10.48 -2.80 -18.51
CA ARG A 171 -9.12 -2.22 -18.36
C ARG A 171 -9.20 -0.81 -17.80
N TYR A 172 -8.29 -0.48 -16.88
CA TYR A 172 -8.15 0.84 -16.30
C TYR A 172 -6.68 1.10 -15.97
N GLY A 173 -6.05 1.94 -16.80
CA GLY A 173 -4.64 2.25 -16.68
C GLY A 173 -4.27 2.85 -15.32
N LEU A 174 -2.97 2.79 -15.01
CA LEU A 174 -2.41 3.42 -13.82
C LEU A 174 -2.45 4.93 -13.97
N VAL A 175 -2.96 5.61 -12.94
CA VAL A 175 -2.70 7.03 -12.75
C VAL A 175 -1.40 7.13 -11.97
N VAL A 176 -0.38 7.66 -12.63
CA VAL A 176 0.99 7.75 -12.10
C VAL A 176 1.05 8.86 -11.04
N GLY A 177 1.38 8.50 -9.81
CA GLY A 177 1.77 9.48 -8.79
C GLY A 177 3.26 9.81 -8.87
N ARG A 178 3.76 10.59 -7.91
CA ARG A 178 5.17 11.01 -7.87
C ARG A 178 5.80 10.69 -6.53
N TYR A 179 7.13 10.61 -6.51
CA TYR A 179 7.90 10.55 -5.27
C TYR A 179 8.63 11.87 -5.07
N TYR A 180 8.87 12.24 -3.81
CA TYR A 180 9.64 13.42 -3.43
C TYR A 180 10.86 13.04 -2.59
N ASP A 181 11.87 13.91 -2.62
CA ASP A 181 13.12 13.74 -1.84
C ASP A 181 12.97 14.22 -0.38
#